data_AF-A0A329TC54-F1
#
_entry.id   AF-A0A329TC54-F1
#
_cell.length_a   1.000
_cell.length_b   1.000
_cell.length_c   1.000
_cell.angle_alpha   90.00
_cell.angle_beta   90.00
_cell.angle_gamma   90.00
#
_symmetry.space_group_name_H-M   'P 1'
#
loop_
_entity.id
_entity.type
_entity.pdbx_description
1 polymer ?
#
loop_
_entity_poly.entity_id
_entity_poly.type
_entity_poly.pdbx_seq_one_letter_code
_entity_poly.pdbx_strand_id
1 'polypeptide(L)' 'MNTLGLERRDGRNMLVVAAVVALLIAWTAEGALGVRIVAGAIAGLVSASVFVVSTVLINRYKPDHW' A
#
# COMPACT_ATOMS: atom_id res chain seq x y z
N MET A 1 17.84 12.04 -7.13
CA MET A 1 17.72 10.57 -7.22
C MET A 1 17.27 10.07 -5.85
N ASN A 2 16.13 9.39 -5.78
CA ASN A 2 15.60 8.89 -4.51
C ASN A 2 16.55 7.80 -3.99
N THR A 3 17.17 8.04 -2.85
CA THR A 3 18.14 7.14 -2.16
C THR A 3 17.58 5.75 -1.82
N LEU A 4 16.29 5.50 -2.05
CA LEU A 4 15.59 4.25 -1.78
C LEU A 4 15.12 3.51 -3.05
N GLY A 5 15.39 4.04 -4.25
CA GLY A 5 14.94 3.43 -5.51
C GLY A 5 13.42 3.50 -5.75
N LEU A 6 12.67 4.28 -4.97
CA LEU A 6 11.23 4.46 -5.17
C LEU A 6 10.97 5.41 -6.34
N GLU A 7 10.32 4.93 -7.40
CA GLU A 7 9.89 5.77 -8.49
C GLU A 7 8.58 6.51 -8.15
N ARG A 8 8.33 7.67 -8.78
CA ARG A 8 7.02 8.36 -8.66
C ARG A 8 5.85 7.45 -9.05
N ARG A 9 6.08 6.49 -9.95
CA ARG A 9 5.09 5.52 -10.40
C ARG A 9 4.73 4.54 -9.29
N ASP A 10 5.70 4.11 -8.49
CA ASP A 10 5.48 3.22 -7.35
C ASP A 10 4.63 3.90 -6.27
N GLY A 11 4.91 5.19 -6.00
CA GLY A 11 4.08 5.99 -5.08
C GLY A 11 2.62 6.09 -5.53
N ARG A 12 2.37 6.29 -6.84
CA ARG A 12 1.00 6.29 -7.37
C ARG A 12 0.34 4.92 -7.26
N ASN A 13 1.06 3.86 -7.61
CA ASN A 13 0.53 2.49 -7.52
C ASN A 13 0.20 2.13 -6.06
N MET A 14 1.05 2.51 -5.11
CA MET A 14 0.80 2.34 -3.68
C MET A 14 -0.50 3.02 -3.25
N LEU A 15 -0.72 4.28 -3.64
CA LEU A 15 -1.95 5.00 -3.29
C LEU A 15 -3.20 4.35 -3.89
N VAL A 16 -3.10 3.85 -5.14
CA VAL A 16 -4.20 3.11 -5.79
C VAL A 16 -4.51 1.83 -5.01
N VAL A 17 -3.49 1.04 -4.65
CA VAL A 17 -3.67 -0.18 -3.87
C VAL A 17 -4.28 0.12 -2.50
N ALA A 18 -3.76 1.12 -1.78
CA ALA A 18 -4.27 1.52 -0.49
C ALA A 18 -5.75 1.93 -0.56
N ALA A 19 -6.13 2.71 -1.59
CA ALA A 19 -7.51 3.13 -1.80
C ALA A 19 -8.43 1.95 -2.13
N VAL A 20 -8.01 1.04 -3.01
CA VAL A 20 -8.78 -0.16 -3.37
C VAL A 20 -9.01 -1.04 -2.14
N VAL A 21 -7.95 -1.32 -1.37
CA VAL A 21 -8.08 -2.12 -0.15
C VAL A 21 -9.00 -1.45 0.87
N ALA A 22 -8.84 -0.14 1.08
CA ALA A 22 -9.69 0.59 2.02
C ALA A 22 -11.16 0.53 1.63
N LEU A 23 -11.48 0.70 0.35
CA LEU A 23 -12.84 0.60 -0.17
C LEU A 23 -13.40 -0.82 -0.04
N LEU A 24 -12.61 -1.84 -0.36
CA LEU A 24 -13.02 -3.24 -0.24
C LEU A 24 -13.36 -3.57 1.21
N ILE A 25 -12.49 -3.23 2.16
CA ILE A 25 -12.73 -3.49 3.58
C ILE A 25 -13.91 -2.68 4.09
N ALA A 26 -14.03 -1.40 3.72
CA ALA A 26 -15.20 -0.61 4.10
C ALA A 26 -16.50 -1.23 3.54
N TRP A 27 -16.46 -1.84 2.36
CA TRP A 27 -17.62 -2.50 1.72
C TRP A 27 -17.96 -3.86 2.33
N THR A 28 -16.97 -4.66 2.71
CA THR A 28 -17.19 -6.04 3.19
C THR A 28 -17.28 -6.14 4.70
N ALA A 29 -16.72 -5.19 5.45
CA ALA A 29 -16.78 -5.20 6.90
C ALA A 29 -18.22 -5.03 7.41
N GLU A 30 -18.55 -5.80 8.44
CA GLU A 30 -19.83 -5.72 9.13
C GLU A 30 -19.78 -4.68 10.27
N GLY A 31 -20.94 -4.15 10.65
CA GLY A 31 -21.08 -3.19 11.74
C GLY A 31 -21.33 -1.74 11.30
N ALA A 32 -21.20 -0.82 12.25
CA ALA A 32 -21.50 0.59 12.03
C ALA A 32 -20.59 1.22 10.96
N LEU A 33 -21.14 2.13 10.16
CA LEU A 33 -20.44 2.78 9.05
C LEU A 33 -19.09 3.38 9.48
N GLY A 34 -19.04 4.05 10.64
CA GLY A 34 -17.81 4.62 11.17
C GLY A 34 -16.73 3.57 11.43
N VAL A 35 -17.10 2.40 11.98
CA VAL A 35 -16.16 1.29 12.24
C VAL A 35 -15.63 0.73 10.92
N ARG A 36 -16.49 0.58 9.91
CA ARG A 36 -16.11 0.08 8.58
C ARG A 36 -15.11 1.00 7.89
N ILE A 37 -15.34 2.31 7.95
CA ILE A 37 -14.43 3.32 7.39
C ILE A 37 -13.08 3.28 8.10
N VAL A 38 -13.07 3.22 9.43
CA VAL A 38 -11.82 3.15 10.22
C VAL A 38 -11.06 1.86 9.93
N ALA A 39 -11.75 0.72 9.87
CA ALA A 39 -11.14 -0.56 9.51
C ALA A 39 -10.53 -0.53 8.11
N GLY A 40 -11.24 0.05 7.13
CA GLY A 40 -10.73 0.24 5.78
C GLY A 40 -9.49 1.14 5.74
N ALA A 41 -9.50 2.24 6.47
CA ALA A 41 -8.35 3.13 6.57
C ALA A 41 -7.12 2.42 7.15
N ILE A 42 -7.29 1.64 8.23
CA ILE A 42 -6.20 0.85 8.83
C ILE A 42 -5.66 -0.18 7.83
N ALA A 43 -6.54 -0.95 7.19
CA ALA A 43 -6.14 -1.97 6.23
C ALA A 43 -5.42 -1.38 5.00
N GLY A 44 -5.89 -0.23 4.51
CA GLY A 44 -5.24 0.54 3.45
C GLY A 44 -3.84 1.01 3.85
N LEU A 45 -3.68 1.54 5.07
CA LEU A 45 -2.38 1.96 5.60
C LEU A 45 -1.40 0.79 5.78
N VAL A 46 -1.88 -0.36 6.28
CA VAL A 46 -1.07 -1.58 6.38
C VAL A 46 -0.61 -2.03 4.99
N SER A 47 -1.53 -2.05 4.03
CA SER A 47 -1.21 -2.44 2.64
C SER A 47 -0.20 -1.49 1.99
N ALA A 48 -0.35 -0.19 2.19
CA ALA A 48 0.62 0.81 1.72
C ALA A 48 2.00 0.58 2.34
N SER A 49 2.05 0.32 3.65
CA SER A 49 3.30 0.08 4.37
C SER A 49 4.01 -1.17 3.85
N VAL A 50 3.28 -2.27 3.68
CA VAL A 50 3.82 -3.52 3.11
C VAL A 50 4.29 -3.30 1.68
N PHE A 51 3.56 -2.54 0.87
CA PHE A 51 3.97 -2.19 -0.50
C PHE A 51 5.31 -1.46 -0.50
N VAL A 52 5.47 -0.40 0.31
CA VAL A 52 6.73 0.35 0.42
C VAL A 52 7.86 -0.55 0.86
N VAL A 53 7.67 -1.33 1.92
CA VAL A 53 8.71 -2.25 2.44
C VAL A 53 9.11 -3.25 1.35
N SER A 54 8.14 -3.82 0.65
CA SER A 54 8.38 -4.79 -0.42
C SER A 54 9.12 -4.16 -1.60
N THR A 55 8.69 -2.99 -2.07
CA THR A 55 9.36 -2.26 -3.15
C THR A 55 10.79 -1.88 -2.77
N VAL A 56 11.00 -1.36 -1.56
CA VAL A 56 12.35 -1.03 -1.07
C VAL A 56 13.21 -2.28 -0.96
N LEU A 57 12.67 -3.39 -0.45
CA LEU A 57 13.39 -4.65 -0.35
C LEU A 57 13.76 -5.19 -1.74
N ILE A 58 12.81 -5.22 -2.67
CA ILE A 58 13.04 -5.65 -4.05
C ILE A 58 14.11 -4.77 -4.70
N ASN A 59 14.00 -3.45 -4.58
CA ASN A 59 14.96 -2.53 -5.21
C ASN A 59 16.35 -2.56 -4.55
N ARG A 60 16.44 -2.93 -3.26
CA ARG A 60 17.71 -3.06 -2.55
C ARG A 60 18.39 -4.41 -2.79
N TYR A 61 17.62 -5.47 -2.98
CA TYR A 61 18.14 -6.83 -3.17
C TYR A 61 18.12 -7.31 -4.62
N LYS A 62 17.61 -6.51 -5.58
CA LYS A 62 17.73 -6.81 -7.01
C LYS A 62 19.23 -6.79 -7.37
N PRO A 63 19.82 -7.93 -7.77
CA PRO A 63 21.18 -7.92 -8.29
C PRO A 63 21.17 -7.26 -9.67
N ASP A 64 22.17 -6.42 -9.96
CA ASP A 64 22.35 -5.68 -11.23
C ASP A 64 22.64 -6.58 -12.46
N HIS A 65 22.34 -7.88 -12.41
CA HIS A 65 22.67 -8.86 -13.44
C HIS A 65 21.44 -9.58 -14.02
N TRP A 66 20.49 -8.85 -14.59
CA TRP A 66 19.64 -9.40 -15.65
C TRP A 66 19.22 -8.29 -16.63
#